data_AF-A0A3D3AB36-F1
#
_entry.id   AF-A0A3D3AB36-F1
#
_cell.length_a   1.000
_cell.length_b   1.000
_cell.length_c   1.000
_cell.angle_alpha   90.00
_cell.angle_beta   90.00
_cell.angle_gamma   90.00
#
_symmetry.space_group_name_H-M   'P 1'
#
loop_
_entity.id
_entity.type
_entity.pdbx_description
1 polymer ?
#
loop_
_entity_poly.entity_id
_entity_poly.type
_entity_poly.pdbx_seq_one_letter_code
_entity_poly.pdbx_strand_id
1 'polypeptide(L)' 'LPGLWQNRQGFEAAYLADYPGYYKTGDAGFIDEDGYLYVMSRTDDIINVAGGR' A
#
# COMPACT_ATOMS: atom_id res chain seq x y z
N LEU A 1 -7.72 15.04 -9.14
CA LEU A 1 -6.99 13.82 -8.80
C LEU A 1 -8.00 12.70 -8.60
N PRO A 2 -7.82 11.51 -9.21
CA PRO A 2 -8.60 10.35 -8.83
C PRO A 2 -8.41 10.03 -7.34
N GLY A 3 -9.41 9.42 -6.71
CA GLY A 3 -9.45 9.10 -5.27
C GLY A 3 -10.65 8.21 -4.94
N LEU A 4 -10.90 7.97 -3.65
CA LEU A 4 -12.09 7.24 -3.22
C LEU A 4 -13.36 8.05 -3.52
N TRP A 5 -14.39 7.41 -4.08
CA TRP A 5 -15.63 8.07 -4.50
C TRP A 5 -16.27 8.84 -3.34
N GLN A 6 -16.47 10.14 -3.52
CA GLN A 6 -17.01 11.07 -2.52
C GLN A 6 -16.30 11.04 -1.14
N ASN A 7 -15.10 10.47 -1.05
CA ASN A 7 -14.37 10.32 0.21
C ASN A 7 -12.89 10.72 0.06
N ARG A 8 -12.67 12.03 -0.16
CA ARG A 8 -11.31 12.58 -0.28
C ARG A 8 -10.50 12.40 1.01
N GLN A 9 -11.11 12.65 2.16
CA GLN A 9 -10.43 12.58 3.45
C GLN A 9 -9.99 11.15 3.79
N GLY A 10 -10.83 10.16 3.49
CA GLY A 10 -10.48 8.74 3.64
C GLY A 10 -9.34 8.32 2.72
N PHE A 11 -9.29 8.85 1.48
CA PHE A 11 -8.17 8.59 0.57
C PHE A 11 -6.85 9.14 1.12
N GLU A 12 -6.85 10.37 1.63
CA GLU A 12 -5.65 10.98 2.21
C GLU A 12 -5.17 10.21 3.45
N ALA A 13 -6.11 9.88 4.36
CA ALA A 13 -5.80 9.11 5.55
C ALA A 13 -5.28 7.70 5.23
N ALA A 14 -5.91 6.99 4.30
CA ALA A 14 -5.55 5.60 4.01
C ALA A 14 -4.22 5.46 3.26
N TYR A 15 -3.89 6.42 2.38
CA TYR A 15 -2.81 6.21 1.41
C TYR A 15 -1.67 7.24 1.47
N LEU A 16 -1.86 8.42 2.06
CA LEU A 16 -0.91 9.55 1.93
C LEU A 16 -0.42 10.12 3.26
N ALA A 17 -1.17 9.92 4.35
CA ALA A 17 -0.86 10.55 5.64
C ALA A 17 0.35 9.94 6.35
N ASP A 18 0.51 8.61 6.29
CA ASP A 18 1.54 7.90 7.06
C ASP A 18 2.97 8.22 6.59
N TYR A 19 3.15 8.47 5.29
CA TYR A 19 4.46 8.71 4.67
C TYR A 19 4.39 9.95 3.76
N PRO A 20 4.58 11.17 4.29
CA PRO A 20 4.47 12.39 3.51
C PRO A 20 5.37 12.39 2.27
N GLY A 21 4.79 12.67 1.10
CA GLY A 21 5.49 12.63 -0.19
C GLY A 21 5.51 11.25 -0.88
N TYR A 22 5.01 10.21 -0.21
CA TYR A 22 4.95 8.84 -0.73
C TYR A 22 3.52 8.29 -0.70
N TYR A 23 3.30 7.23 -1.48
CA TYR A 23 2.04 6.49 -1.49
C TYR A 23 2.20 5.18 -0.71
N LYS A 24 1.33 4.93 0.27
CA LYS A 24 1.30 3.69 1.04
C LYS A 24 0.59 2.59 0.25
N THR A 25 1.33 1.56 -0.15
CA THR A 25 0.79 0.38 -0.86
C THR A 25 0.06 -0.60 0.06
N GLY A 26 0.47 -0.65 1.33
CA GLY A 26 0.02 -1.67 2.30
C GLY A 26 0.78 -2.99 2.18
N ASP A 27 1.86 -3.03 1.41
CA ASP A 27 2.72 -4.21 1.25
C ASP A 27 4.07 -4.01 1.95
N ALA A 28 4.58 -5.08 2.55
CA ALA A 28 5.95 -5.16 3.04
C ALA A 28 6.90 -5.48 1.89
N GLY A 29 8.03 -4.78 1.83
CA GLY A 29 9.05 -4.94 0.80
C GLY A 29 10.45 -5.13 1.38
N PHE A 30 11.27 -5.88 0.65
CA PHE A 30 12.71 -6.03 0.92
C PHE A 30 13.50 -5.71 -0.35
N ILE A 31 14.58 -4.93 -0.21
CA ILE A 31 15.53 -4.67 -1.30
C ILE A 31 16.84 -5.35 -0.92
N ASP A 32 17.34 -6.23 -1.78
CA ASP A 32 18.60 -6.92 -1.56
C ASP A 32 19.82 -6.08 -1.95
N GLU A 33 21.01 -6.65 -1.76
CA GLU A 33 22.29 -5.98 -2.05
C GLU A 33 22.50 -5.72 -3.55
N ASP A 34 21.84 -6.50 -4.42
CA ASP A 34 21.87 -6.34 -5.87
C ASP A 34 20.80 -5.36 -6.38
N GLY A 35 19.96 -4.82 -5.49
CA GLY A 35 18.94 -3.81 -5.78
C GLY A 35 17.60 -4.37 -6.25
N TYR A 36 17.35 -5.67 -6.11
CA TYR A 36 16.07 -6.29 -6.45
C TYR A 36 15.02 -6.07 -5.35
N LEU A 37 13.79 -5.73 -5.75
CA LEU A 37 12.65 -5.56 -4.85
C LEU A 37 11.83 -6.85 -4.74
N TYR A 38 11.59 -7.28 -3.51
CA TYR A 38 10.75 -8.41 -3.16
C TYR A 38 9.49 -7.93 -2.43
N VAL A 39 8.31 -8.30 -2.95
CA VAL A 39 7.02 -8.05 -2.28
C VAL A 39 6.71 -9.24 -1.39
N MET A 40 6.67 -9.04 -0.07
CA MET A 40 6.67 -10.13 0.90
C MET A 40 5.28 -10.49 1.41
N SER A 41 4.54 -9.50 1.90
CA SER A 41 3.23 -9.71 2.52
C SER A 41 2.43 -8.41 2.54
N ARG A 42 1.17 -8.51 2.96
CA ARG A 42 0.42 -7.34 3.43
C ARG A 42 0.90 -6.92 4.81
N THR A 43 0.81 -5.63 5.10
CA THR A 43 1.04 -5.06 6.43
C THR A 43 -0.27 -4.72 7.14
N ASP A 44 -1.38 -4.74 6.41
CA ASP A 44 -2.73 -4.56 6.93
C ASP A 44 -3.46 -5.91 7.05
N ASP A 45 -4.68 -5.87 7.57
CA ASP A 45 -5.49 -7.06 7.86
C ASP A 45 -6.20 -7.62 6.60
N ILE A 46 -5.71 -7.29 5.40
CA ILE A 46 -6.23 -7.81 4.13
C ILE A 46 -5.49 -9.10 3.79
N ILE A 47 -6.24 -10.15 3.46
CA ILE A 47 -5.70 -11.45 3.08
C ILE A 47 -6.13 -11.78 1.66
N ASN A 48 -5.19 -12.30 0.87
CA ASN A 48 -5.51 -12.88 -0.43
C ASN A 48 -5.67 -14.40 -0.32
N VAL A 49 -6.80 -14.92 -0.81
CA VAL A 49 -7.02 -16.37 -0.95
C VAL A 49 -7.46 -16.65 -2.37
N ALA A 50 -6.69 -17.50 -3.07
CA ALA A 50 -6.97 -17.93 -4.45
C ALA A 50 -7.18 -16.76 -5.45
N GLY A 51 -6.48 -15.64 -5.26
CA GLY A 51 -6.60 -14.46 -6.13
C GLY A 51 -7.77 -13.53 -5.76
N GLY A 52 -8.60 -13.91 -4.79
CA GLY A 52 -9.55 -13.00 -4.14
C GLY A 52 -8.81 -12.04 -3.23
N ARG A 53 -9.17 -10.76 -3.27
CA ARG A 53 -8.64 -9.68 -2.42
C ARG A 53 -9.80 -8.91 -1.81
#